data_AF-A0AAN6H312-F1
#
_entry.id   AF-A0AAN6H312-F1
#
_cell.length_a   1.000
_cell.length_b   1.000
_cell.length_c   1.000
_cell.angle_alpha   90.00
_cell.angle_beta   90.00
_cell.angle_gamma   90.00
#
_symmetry.space_group_name_H-M   'P 1'
#
loop_
_entity.id
_entity.type
_entity.pdbx_description
1 polymer ?
#
loop_
_entity_poly.entity_id
_entity_poly.type
_entity_poly.pdbx_seq_one_letter_code
_entity_poly.pdbx_strand_id
1 'polypeptide(L)'
;GNYHESIVGGTTCGELPFFSETERTSRVVAEQECVAWLLTPGKWDELQEEEPEVAEELLRVGLKLSAERMNAIVNHVLITAS
;
A
#
# COMPACT_ATOMS: atom_id res chain seq x y z
N GLY A 1 -7.95 5.98 -20.24
CA GLY A 1 -7.03 6.52 -19.22
C GLY A 1 -6.41 5.34 -18.52
N ASN A 2 -5.16 5.02 -18.87
CA ASN A 2 -4.41 3.95 -18.23
C ASN A 2 -3.48 4.63 -17.22
N TYR A 3 -4.02 4.89 -16.03
CA TYR A 3 -3.25 5.49 -14.94
C TYR A 3 -2.50 4.39 -14.21
N HIS A 4 -1.19 4.55 -14.10
CA HIS A 4 -0.30 3.62 -13.44
C HIS A 4 0.54 4.40 -12.44
N GLU A 5 0.70 3.84 -11.24
CA GLU A 5 1.63 4.34 -10.25
C GLU A 5 2.90 3.51 -10.30
N SER A 6 4.07 4.17 -10.28
CA SER A 6 5.36 3.48 -10.20
C SER A 6 5.71 3.21 -8.75
N ILE A 7 5.83 1.93 -8.39
CA ILE A 7 6.29 1.48 -7.07
C ILE A 7 7.80 1.29 -7.12
N VAL A 8 8.54 2.03 -6.30
CA VAL A 8 10.01 2.02 -6.24
C VAL A 8 10.51 1.56 -4.87
N GLY A 9 11.82 1.31 -4.75
CA GLY A 9 12.44 0.93 -3.47
C GLY A 9 12.10 1.91 -2.36
N GLY A 10 11.63 1.39 -1.22
CA GLY A 10 11.18 2.18 -0.07
C GLY A 10 9.71 2.59 -0.10
N THR A 11 8.95 2.21 -1.13
CA THR A 11 7.50 2.42 -1.21
C THR A 11 6.74 1.10 -1.04
N THR A 12 5.49 1.18 -0.60
CA THR A 12 4.60 0.02 -0.40
C THR A 12 3.52 -0.04 -1.48
N CYS A 13 2.85 -1.19 -1.61
CA CYS A 13 1.63 -1.32 -2.44
C CYS A 13 0.71 -2.41 -1.88
N GLY A 14 -0.59 -2.29 -2.11
CA GLY A 14 -1.60 -3.27 -1.67
C GLY A 14 -2.02 -3.14 -0.20
N GLU A 15 -1.49 -2.14 0.51
CA GLU A 15 -1.73 -1.93 1.94
C GLU A 15 -3.19 -1.61 2.25
N LEU A 16 -3.88 -0.87 1.38
CA LEU A 16 -5.27 -0.48 1.63
C LEU A 16 -6.18 -1.71 1.62
N PRO A 17 -6.26 -2.52 0.54
CA PRO A 17 -7.02 -3.76 0.57
C PRO A 17 -6.64 -4.73 1.69
N PHE A 18 -5.35 -4.77 2.05
CA PHE A 18 -4.84 -5.63 3.12
C PHE A 18 -5.37 -5.21 4.49
N PHE A 19 -5.19 -3.95 4.89
CA PHE A 19 -5.59 -3.47 6.22
C PHE A 19 -7.09 -3.17 6.34
N SER A 20 -7.79 -2.92 5.24
CA SER A 20 -9.24 -2.72 5.26
C SER A 20 -10.05 -3.99 5.00
N GLU A 21 -9.40 -5.14 4.83
CA GLU A 21 -10.05 -6.42 4.52
C GLU A 21 -10.98 -6.35 3.28
N THR A 22 -10.59 -5.57 2.28
CA THR A 22 -11.36 -5.41 1.04
C THR A 22 -10.71 -6.14 -0.13
N GLU A 23 -11.47 -6.35 -1.21
CA GLU A 23 -10.94 -6.95 -2.43
C GLU A 23 -9.84 -6.10 -3.07
N ARG A 24 -8.96 -6.79 -3.81
CA ARG A 24 -7.87 -6.17 -4.57
C ARG A 24 -8.42 -5.19 -5.60
N THR A 25 -7.98 -3.94 -5.53
CA THR A 25 -8.44 -2.85 -6.40
C THR A 25 -7.71 -2.77 -7.74
N SER A 26 -6.46 -3.24 -7.81
CA SER A 26 -5.57 -3.07 -8.98
C SER A 26 -4.60 -4.24 -9.15
N ARG A 27 -3.92 -4.29 -10.31
CA ARG A 27 -2.84 -5.25 -10.58
C ARG A 27 -1.47 -4.57 -10.46
N VAL A 28 -0.53 -5.23 -9.80
CA VAL A 28 0.89 -4.84 -9.74
C VAL A 28 1.68 -5.75 -10.68
N VAL A 29 2.63 -5.19 -11.41
CA VAL A 29 3.51 -5.90 -12.35
C VAL A 29 4.94 -5.45 -12.10
N ALA A 30 5.88 -6.40 -12.06
CA ALA A 30 7.31 -6.09 -12.02
C ALA A 30 7.78 -5.72 -13.44
N GLU A 31 8.18 -4.46 -13.64
CA GLU A 31 8.71 -3.99 -14.92
C GLU A 31 10.19 -4.35 -15.11
N GLN A 32 10.90 -4.61 -14.00
CA GLN A 32 12.32 -4.94 -13.94
C GLN A 32 12.56 -6.01 -12.86
N GLU A 33 13.76 -6.60 -12.84
CA GLU A 33 14.16 -7.49 -11.75
C GLU A 33 14.16 -6.72 -10.43
N CYS A 34 13.36 -7.18 -9.47
CA CYS A 34 13.19 -6.51 -8.19
C CYS A 34 12.86 -7.50 -7.07
N VAL A 35 13.00 -7.03 -5.83
CA VAL A 35 12.62 -7.76 -4.62
C VAL A 35 11.49 -7.01 -3.95
N ALA A 36 10.39 -7.72 -3.67
CA ALA A 36 9.26 -7.21 -2.90
C ALA A 36 9.15 -7.99 -1.58
N TRP A 37 8.94 -7.25 -0.49
CA TRP A 37 8.68 -7.83 0.83
C TRP A 37 7.18 -8.05 0.98
N LEU A 38 6.77 -9.28 1.30
CA LEU A 38 5.36 -9.67 1.38
C LEU A 38 4.95 -9.88 2.84
N LEU A 39 4.02 -9.05 3.30
CA LEU A 39 3.25 -9.32 4.51
C LEU A 39 2.00 -10.10 4.12
N THR A 40 1.83 -11.29 4.70
CA THR A 40 0.63 -12.12 4.49
C THR A 40 -0.29 -12.00 5.71
N PRO A 41 -1.59 -12.34 5.60
CA PRO A 41 -2.50 -12.33 6.75
C PRO A 41 -1.97 -13.14 7.93
N GLY A 42 -1.50 -14.37 7.72
CA GLY A 42 -0.94 -15.17 8.81
C GLY A 42 0.32 -14.56 9.45
N LYS A 43 1.19 -13.90 8.67
CA LYS A 43 2.35 -13.17 9.22
C LYS A 43 1.98 -11.88 9.93
N TRP A 44 0.84 -11.31 9.58
CA TRP A 44 0.27 -10.17 10.29
C TRP A 44 -0.33 -10.60 11.62
N ASP A 45 -1.09 -11.71 11.63
CA ASP A 45 -1.63 -12.29 12.86
C ASP A 45 -0.49 -12.64 13.84
N GLU A 46 0.56 -13.32 13.36
CA GLU A 46 1.77 -13.62 14.14
C GLU A 46 2.41 -12.33 14.72
N LEU A 47 2.54 -11.27 13.90
CA LEU A 47 3.13 -10.00 14.35
C LEU A 47 2.29 -9.32 15.43
N GLN A 48 0.96 -9.39 15.31
CA GLN A 48 0.04 -8.81 16.29
C GLN A 48 0.10 -9.54 17.64
N GLU A 49 0.35 -10.85 17.63
CA GLU A 49 0.50 -11.66 18.84
C GLU A 49 1.87 -11.48 19.50
N GLU A 50 2.95 -11.48 18.70
CA GLU A 50 4.33 -11.46 19.21
C GLU A 50 4.80 -10.04 19.57
N GLU A 51 4.49 -9.04 18.74
CA GLU A 51 5.01 -7.66 18.84
C GLU A 51 3.89 -6.62 18.57
N PRO A 52 2.88 -6.51 19.45
CA PRO A 52 1.69 -5.70 19.21
C PRO A 52 1.97 -4.21 19.01
N GLU A 53 2.98 -3.65 19.69
CA GLU A 53 3.38 -2.24 19.53
C GLU A 53 3.94 -1.98 18.11
N VAL A 54 4.70 -2.94 17.57
CA VAL A 54 5.23 -2.86 16.20
C VAL A 54 4.09 -2.98 15.19
N ALA A 55 3.14 -3.87 15.43
CA ALA A 55 1.95 -4.01 14.59
C ALA A 55 1.14 -2.70 14.55
N GLU A 56 0.90 -2.06 15.70
CA GLU A 56 0.16 -0.79 15.76
C GLU A 56 0.86 0.31 14.94
N GLU A 57 2.17 0.46 15.10
CA GLU A 57 2.91 1.47 14.35
C GLU A 57 2.99 1.15 12.86
N LEU A 58 3.10 -0.13 12.48
CA LEU A 58 3.06 -0.54 11.07
C LEU A 58 1.69 -0.23 10.44
N LEU A 59 0.59 -0.47 11.14
CA LEU A 59 -0.76 -0.11 10.69
C LEU A 59 -0.90 1.41 10.54
N ARG A 60 -0.45 2.18 11.54
CA ARG A 60 -0.47 3.66 11.52
C ARG A 60 0.28 4.21 10.31
N VAL A 61 1.50 3.72 10.06
CA VAL A 61 2.31 4.14 8.92
C VAL A 61 1.68 3.71 7.59
N GLY A 62 1.20 2.46 7.49
CA GLY A 62 0.55 1.93 6.29
C GLY A 62 -0.70 2.73 5.88
N LEU A 63 -1.56 3.07 6.85
CA LEU A 63 -2.74 3.89 6.59
C LEU A 63 -2.39 5.34 6.22
N LYS A 64 -1.35 5.92 6.83
CA LYS A 64 -0.88 7.27 6.47
C LYS A 64 -0.38 7.32 5.01
N LEU A 65 0.43 6.35 4.60
CA LEU A 65 0.91 6.23 3.22
C LEU A 65 -0.25 6.03 2.22
N SER A 66 -1.25 5.22 2.60
CA SER A 66 -2.47 5.03 1.79
C SER A 66 -3.22 6.35 1.57
N ALA A 67 -3.37 7.15 2.63
CA ALA A 67 -4.06 8.43 2.58
C ALA A 67 -3.27 9.48 1.77
N GLU A 68 -1.95 9.52 1.91
CA GLU A 68 -1.08 10.40 1.12
C GLU A 68 -1.16 10.09 -0.38
N ARG A 69 -1.14 8.80 -0.76
CA ARG A 69 -1.33 8.36 -2.15
C ARG A 69 -2.70 8.72 -2.71
N MET A 70 -3.77 8.51 -1.94
CA MET A 70 -5.13 8.84 -2.38
C MET A 70 -5.26 10.35 -2.66
N ASN A 71 -4.68 11.19 -1.81
CA ASN A 71 -4.64 12.63 -2.03
C ASN A 71 -3.79 13.02 -3.25
N ALA A 72 -2.65 12.38 -3.48
CA ALA A 72 -1.82 12.64 -4.65
C ALA A 72 -2.52 12.29 -5.98
N ILE A 73 -3.21 11.14 -6.03
CA ILE A 73 -3.98 10.70 -7.20
C ILE A 73 -5.17 11.65 -7.43
N VAL A 74 -5.93 12.00 -6.39
CA VAL A 74 -7.08 12.94 -6.50
C VAL A 74 -6.63 14.33 -6.97
N ASN A 75 -5.52 14.85 -6.44
CA ASN A 75 -5.00 16.16 -6.84
C ASN A 75 -4.51 16.17 -8.30
N HIS A 76 -3.87 15.09 -8.76
CA HIS A 76 -3.43 15.00 -10.15
C HIS A 76 -4.62 14.94 -11.12
N VAL A 77 -5.71 14.26 -10.76
CA VAL A 77 -6.96 14.27 -11.56
C VAL A 77 -7.55 15.68 -11.65
N LEU A 78 -7.58 16.43 -10.55
CA LEU A 78 -8.11 17.81 -10.53
C LEU A 78 -7.29 18.74 -11.43
N ILE A 79 -5.96 18.66 -11.36
CA ILE A 79 -5.06 19.51 -12.16
C ILE A 79 -5.11 19.12 -13.64
N THR A 80 -5.20 17.83 -13.98
CA THR A 80 -5.22 17.38 -15.38
C THR A 80 -6.60 17.52 -16.04
N ALA A 81 -7.66 17.69 -15.24
CA ALA A 81 -9.02 17.99 -15.71
C ALA A 81 -9.31 19.50 -15.81
N SER A 82 -8.35 20.37 -15.45
CA SER A 82 -8.44 21.84 -15.54
C SER A 82 -7.82 22.39 -16.82
#